data_AF-A0A0W7YHZ9-F1
#
_entry.id   AF-A0A0W7YHZ9-F1
#
_cell.length_a   1.000
_cell.length_b   1.000
_cell.length_c   1.000
_cell.angle_alpha   90.00
_cell.angle_beta   90.00
_cell.angle_gamma   90.00
#
_symmetry.space_group_name_H-M   'P 1'
#
loop_
_entity.id
_entity.type
_entity.pdbx_description
1 polymer ?
#
loop_
_entity_poly.entity_id
_entity_poly.type
_entity_poly.pdbx_seq_one_letter_code
_entity_poly.pdbx_strand_id
1 'polypeptide(L)'
;MEKIYQMEYRGLNLFDEISTVELAIDEEKQTIHIFDVGQVVSPIFNFDVSAYELSDGFYKMADVLRHKKILTNHQADNNVTLSEWLIMNNAYFYIPQKRIKKYMQGSIIEIVDRAKEPWLFDDYVQRV
;
A
#
# COMPACT_ATOMS: atom_id res chain seq x y z
N MET A 1 3.30 21.93 4.80
CA MET A 1 1.89 21.51 4.69
C MET A 1 1.97 20.05 4.32
N GLU A 2 1.67 19.15 5.26
CA GLU A 2 1.62 17.72 4.97
C GLU A 2 0.60 17.50 3.84
N LYS A 3 1.09 17.24 2.62
CA LYS A 3 0.24 16.92 1.47
C LYS A 3 -0.08 15.43 1.51
N ILE A 4 -0.89 15.05 2.48
CA ILE A 4 -1.55 13.74 2.43
C ILE A 4 -2.82 13.92 1.60
N TYR A 5 -2.93 13.17 0.51
CA TYR A 5 -4.15 13.13 -0.30
C TYR A 5 -4.68 11.70 -0.42
N GLN A 6 -5.98 11.60 -0.66
CA GLN A 6 -6.71 10.34 -0.66
C GLN A 6 -7.15 9.97 -2.08
N MET A 7 -7.24 8.67 -2.35
CA MET A 7 -7.82 8.15 -3.57
C MET A 7 -8.39 6.75 -3.40
N GLU A 8 -9.24 6.34 -4.34
CA GLU A 8 -9.78 4.99 -4.41
C GLU A 8 -9.15 4.24 -5.57
N TYR A 9 -8.77 2.99 -5.31
CA TYR A 9 -8.42 2.00 -6.32
C TYR A 9 -9.48 0.91 -6.34
N ARG A 10 -9.84 0.41 -7.52
CA ARG A 10 -10.78 -0.70 -7.68
C ARG A 10 -10.07 -1.86 -8.34
N GLY A 11 -10.21 -3.04 -7.78
CA GLY A 11 -9.63 -4.26 -8.33
C GLY A 11 -10.45 -5.49 -7.97
N LEU A 12 -10.09 -6.60 -8.59
CA LEU A 12 -10.67 -7.91 -8.30
C LEU A 12 -9.93 -8.54 -7.12
N ASN A 13 -10.70 -9.06 -6.15
CA ASN A 13 -10.16 -9.90 -5.09
C ASN A 13 -9.99 -11.36 -5.56
N LEU A 14 -9.58 -12.24 -4.64
CA LEU A 14 -9.40 -13.68 -4.92
C LEU A 14 -10.69 -14.43 -5.28
N PHE A 15 -11.86 -13.82 -5.09
CA PHE A 15 -13.17 -14.39 -5.42
C PHE A 15 -13.75 -13.80 -6.71
N ASP A 16 -12.93 -13.11 -7.52
CA ASP A 16 -13.33 -12.40 -8.73
C ASP A 16 -14.40 -11.31 -8.49
N GLU A 17 -14.47 -10.79 -7.26
CA GLU A 17 -15.36 -9.69 -6.90
C GLU A 17 -14.65 -8.34 -6.98
N ILE A 18 -15.33 -7.35 -7.57
CA ILE A 18 -14.82 -5.97 -7.58
C ILE A 18 -14.95 -5.41 -6.18
N SER A 19 -13.81 -5.02 -5.60
CA SER A 19 -13.75 -4.32 -4.31
C SER A 19 -12.96 -3.02 -4.43
N THR A 20 -13.31 -2.07 -3.57
CA THR A 20 -12.62 -0.80 -3.42
C THR A 20 -11.48 -0.94 -2.40
N VAL A 21 -10.37 -0.29 -2.69
CA VAL A 21 -9.21 -0.10 -1.83
C VAL A 21 -9.05 1.40 -1.63
N GLU A 22 -9.00 1.82 -0.37
CA GLU A 22 -8.79 3.22 0.00
C GLU A 22 -7.29 3.46 0.18
N LEU A 23 -6.79 4.53 -0.43
CA LEU A 23 -5.37 4.89 -0.41
C LEU A 23 -5.22 6.29 0.18
N ALA A 24 -4.29 6.46 1.11
CA ALA A 24 -3.77 7.75 1.52
C ALA A 24 -2.28 7.85 1.18
N ILE A 25 -1.90 8.89 0.43
CA ILE A 25 -0.56 9.08 -0.12
C ILE A 25 0.15 10.17 0.68
N ASP A 26 1.18 9.80 1.43
CA ASP A 26 2.11 10.73 2.07
C ASP A 26 3.32 10.94 1.15
N GLU A 27 3.29 12.03 0.38
CA GLU A 27 4.37 12.36 -0.55
C GLU A 27 5.69 12.71 0.14
N GLU A 28 5.64 13.31 1.33
CA GLU A 28 6.85 13.70 2.06
C GLU A 28 7.62 12.46 2.53
N LYS A 29 6.90 11.43 2.98
CA LYS A 29 7.50 10.17 3.45
C LYS A 29 7.63 9.10 2.37
N GLN A 30 7.26 9.38 1.11
CA GLN A 30 7.19 8.39 0.02
C GLN A 30 6.45 7.12 0.48
N THR A 31 5.31 7.32 1.14
CA THR A 31 4.59 6.24 1.82
C THR A 31 3.14 6.21 1.37
N ILE A 32 2.67 5.02 1.02
CA ILE A 32 1.26 4.76 0.75
C ILE A 32 0.62 3.99 1.92
N HIS A 33 -0.50 4.49 2.40
CA HIS A 33 -1.33 3.86 3.40
C HIS A 33 -2.53 3.24 2.68
N ILE A 34 -2.73 1.93 2.84
CA ILE A 34 -3.65 1.12 2.04
C ILE A 34 -4.65 0.46 2.97
N PHE A 35 -5.91 0.86 2.89
CA PHE A 35 -7.00 0.21 3.60
C PHE A 35 -7.77 -0.68 2.64
N ASP A 36 -7.70 -1.98 2.88
CA ASP A 36 -8.12 -3.02 1.95
C ASP A 36 -8.97 -4.08 2.66
N VAL A 37 -10.27 -3.82 2.73
CA VAL A 37 -11.24 -4.74 3.34
C VAL A 37 -11.41 -6.01 2.50
N GLY A 38 -11.45 -5.84 1.18
CA GLY A 38 -11.66 -6.93 0.21
C GLY A 38 -10.43 -7.78 -0.05
N GLN A 39 -9.27 -7.44 0.53
CA GLN A 39 -7.99 -8.11 0.33
C GLN A 39 -7.57 -8.16 -1.16
N VAL A 40 -7.83 -7.08 -1.89
CA VAL A 40 -7.52 -6.93 -3.31
C VAL A 40 -6.01 -6.80 -3.55
N VAL A 41 -5.32 -6.02 -2.72
CA VAL A 41 -3.90 -5.70 -2.85
C VAL A 41 -3.10 -6.09 -1.61
N SER A 42 -3.75 -6.80 -0.69
CA SER A 42 -3.15 -7.26 0.55
C SER A 42 -1.98 -8.22 0.30
N PRO A 43 -0.92 -8.19 1.13
CA PRO A 43 0.17 -9.13 1.05
C PRO A 43 -0.32 -10.57 1.26
N ILE A 44 0.32 -11.50 0.58
CA ILE A 44 0.06 -12.94 0.71
C ILE A 44 1.16 -13.60 1.52
N PHE A 45 0.80 -14.61 2.32
CA PHE A 45 1.77 -15.37 3.07
C PHE A 45 2.28 -16.53 2.22
N ASN A 46 3.58 -16.56 1.97
CA ASN A 46 4.23 -17.64 1.26
C ASN A 46 4.70 -18.70 2.28
N PHE A 47 4.08 -19.89 2.22
CA PHE A 47 4.36 -20.98 3.14
C PHE A 47 5.73 -21.62 2.93
N ASP A 48 6.23 -21.61 1.70
CA ASP A 48 7.52 -22.24 1.36
C ASP A 48 8.70 -21.53 2.02
N VAL A 49 8.63 -20.19 2.09
CA VAL A 49 9.65 -19.34 2.73
C VAL A 49 9.22 -18.78 4.08
N SER A 50 8.02 -19.11 4.54
CA SER A 50 7.42 -18.64 5.80
C SER A 50 7.49 -17.11 5.98
N ALA A 51 7.22 -16.36 4.91
CA ALA A 51 7.29 -14.90 4.88
C ALA A 51 6.15 -14.30 4.04
N TYR A 52 5.82 -13.05 4.31
CA TYR A 52 4.86 -12.30 3.49
C TYR A 52 5.53 -11.74 2.22
N GLU A 53 4.82 -11.81 1.11
CA GLU A 53 5.21 -11.25 -0.18
C GLU A 53 4.11 -10.33 -0.74
N LEU A 54 4.49 -9.47 -1.67
CA LEU A 54 3.55 -8.60 -2.37
C LEU A 54 2.65 -9.44 -3.27
N SER A 55 1.34 -9.14 -3.29
CA SER A 55 0.40 -9.83 -4.17
C SER A 55 0.43 -9.25 -5.59
N ASP A 56 -0.03 -10.04 -6.56
CA ASP A 56 -0.25 -9.58 -7.94
C ASP A 56 -1.15 -8.34 -8.01
N GLY A 57 -2.16 -8.27 -7.13
CA GLY A 57 -3.05 -7.11 -7.02
C GLY A 57 -2.28 -5.85 -6.64
N PHE A 58 -1.34 -5.95 -5.70
CA PHE A 58 -0.47 -4.83 -5.35
C PHE A 58 0.45 -4.43 -6.49
N TYR A 59 1.08 -5.38 -7.19
CA TYR A 59 1.93 -5.06 -8.34
C TYR A 59 1.18 -4.30 -9.43
N LYS A 60 -0.05 -4.71 -9.74
CA LYS A 60 -0.93 -4.01 -10.69
C LYS A 60 -1.28 -2.60 -10.22
N MET A 61 -1.63 -2.44 -8.94
CA MET A 61 -1.94 -1.13 -8.36
C MET A 61 -0.71 -0.21 -8.40
N ALA A 62 0.45 -0.70 -7.96
CA ALA A 62 1.71 0.05 -7.98
C ALA A 62 2.08 0.50 -9.40
N ASP A 63 1.87 -0.36 -10.40
CA ASP A 63 2.12 0.00 -11.80
C ASP A 63 1.16 1.08 -12.30
N VAL A 64 -0.11 1.05 -11.90
CA VAL A 64 -1.08 2.13 -12.19
C VAL A 64 -0.66 3.44 -11.53
N LEU A 65 -0.26 3.42 -10.25
CA LEU A 65 0.20 4.60 -9.52
C LEU A 65 1.44 5.21 -10.18
N ARG A 66 2.41 4.36 -10.56
CA ARG A 66 3.61 4.75 -11.30
C ARG A 66 3.28 5.42 -12.63
N HIS A 67 2.41 4.82 -13.44
CA HIS A 67 1.98 5.41 -14.72
C HIS A 67 1.26 6.76 -14.53
N LYS A 68 0.54 6.93 -13.43
CA LYS A 68 -0.10 8.20 -13.04
C LYS A 68 0.87 9.21 -12.42
N LYS A 69 2.17 8.90 -12.35
CA LYS A 69 3.22 9.74 -11.76
C LYS A 69 2.97 10.06 -10.28
N ILE A 70 2.36 9.12 -9.55
CA ILE A 70 2.15 9.21 -8.10
C ILE A 70 3.40 8.69 -7.39
N LEU A 71 3.90 9.46 -6.41
CA LEU A 71 5.13 9.15 -5.69
C LEU A 71 6.36 8.97 -6.60
N THR A 72 6.49 9.84 -7.60
CA THR A 72 7.65 9.90 -8.52
C THR A 72 8.45 11.20 -8.35
N ASN A 73 8.16 12.00 -7.32
CA ASN A 73 8.59 13.40 -7.18
C ASN A 73 10.11 13.59 -7.08
N HIS A 74 10.86 12.54 -6.75
CA HIS A 74 12.32 12.59 -6.64
C HIS A 74 13.07 12.23 -7.92
N GLN A 75 12.39 12.01 -9.05
CA GLN A 75 13.05 11.67 -10.32
C GLN A 75 12.88 12.78 -11.36
N ALA A 76 14.02 13.26 -11.87
CA ALA A 76 14.11 14.20 -12.98
C ALA A 76 13.80 13.53 -14.34
N ASP A 77 13.76 12.21 -14.39
CA ASP A 77 13.57 11.41 -15.60
C ASP A 77 12.19 10.74 -15.63
N ASN A 78 11.53 10.81 -16.79
CA ASN A 78 10.13 10.43 -16.95
C ASN A 78 9.86 8.90 -16.98
N ASN A 79 10.86 8.06 -16.76
CA ASN A 79 10.78 6.61 -16.99
C ASN A 79 11.18 5.76 -15.77
N VAL A 80 10.53 6.00 -14.62
CA VAL A 80 10.67 5.13 -13.44
C VAL A 80 10.16 3.73 -13.78
N THR A 81 10.95 2.68 -13.55
CA THR A 81 10.49 1.29 -13.66
C THR A 81 9.65 0.89 -12.44
N LEU A 82 8.84 -0.16 -12.56
CA LEU A 82 8.05 -0.66 -11.41
C LEU A 82 8.95 -1.09 -10.25
N SER A 83 10.06 -1.76 -10.54
CA SER A 83 11.02 -2.19 -9.53
C SER A 83 11.63 -1.00 -8.77
N GLU A 84 12.02 0.06 -9.47
CA GLU A 84 12.54 1.27 -8.82
C GLU A 84 11.47 1.95 -7.97
N TRP A 85 10.24 2.04 -8.47
CA TRP A 85 9.11 2.59 -7.71
C TRP A 85 8.89 1.83 -6.41
N LEU A 86 8.95 0.49 -6.45
CA LEU A 86 8.81 -0.35 -5.27
C LEU A 86 9.97 -0.18 -4.28
N ILE A 87 11.20 -0.05 -4.75
CA ILE A 87 12.36 0.13 -3.85
C ILE A 87 12.30 1.47 -3.10
N MET A 88 11.80 2.52 -3.77
CA MET A 88 11.78 3.89 -3.23
C MET A 88 10.59 4.17 -2.31
N ASN A 89 9.48 3.43 -2.49
CA ASN A 89 8.24 3.70 -1.79
C ASN A 89 7.96 2.67 -0.69
N ASN A 90 7.38 3.15 0.40
CA ASN A 90 6.92 2.31 1.50
C ASN A 90 5.42 2.10 1.39
N ALA A 91 4.92 0.94 1.83
CA ALA A 91 3.49 0.70 1.91
C ALA A 91 3.09 0.19 3.28
N TYR A 92 1.97 0.68 3.80
CA TYR A 92 1.31 0.16 5.00
C TYR A 92 -0.02 -0.44 4.58
N PHE A 93 -0.27 -1.68 4.99
CA PHE A 93 -1.49 -2.42 4.69
C PHE A 93 -2.32 -2.56 5.96
N TYR A 94 -3.50 -1.95 5.92
CA TYR A 94 -4.51 -1.94 6.95
C TYR A 94 -5.66 -2.82 6.49
N ILE A 95 -5.86 -3.94 7.19
CA ILE A 95 -6.95 -4.88 6.93
C ILE A 95 -7.71 -5.04 8.24
N PRO A 96 -9.05 -4.89 8.25
CA PRO A 96 -9.83 -5.02 9.47
C PRO A 96 -9.53 -6.31 10.22
N GLN A 97 -9.36 -6.19 11.55
CA GLN A 97 -9.11 -7.32 12.46
C GLN A 97 -7.81 -8.09 12.19
N LYS A 98 -6.90 -7.56 11.36
CA LYS A 98 -5.57 -8.13 11.14
C LYS A 98 -4.49 -7.15 11.57
N ARG A 99 -3.30 -7.70 11.84
CA ARG A 99 -2.12 -6.88 12.11
C ARG A 99 -1.73 -6.05 10.89
N ILE A 100 -1.31 -4.82 11.14
CA ILE A 100 -0.78 -3.93 10.12
C ILE A 100 0.50 -4.53 9.56
N LYS A 101 0.59 -4.56 8.23
CA LYS A 101 1.81 -4.97 7.54
C LYS A 101 2.48 -3.74 6.95
N LYS A 102 3.81 -3.72 7.00
CA LYS A 102 4.62 -2.68 6.40
C LYS A 102 5.55 -3.30 5.36
N TYR A 103 5.48 -2.80 4.14
CA TYR A 103 6.48 -3.04 3.11
C TYR A 103 7.53 -1.93 3.13
N MET A 104 8.79 -2.33 3.23
CA MET A 104 9.95 -1.43 3.21
C MET A 104 11.17 -2.20 2.71
N GLN A 105 11.93 -1.60 1.79
CA GLN A 105 13.19 -2.15 1.28
C GLN A 105 13.05 -3.60 0.75
N GLY A 106 11.96 -3.91 0.04
CA GLY A 106 11.76 -5.24 -0.55
C GLY A 106 11.26 -6.31 0.41
N SER A 107 10.98 -5.99 1.67
CA SER A 107 10.51 -6.94 2.67
C SER A 107 9.21 -6.49 3.32
N ILE A 108 8.41 -7.45 3.79
CA ILE A 108 7.17 -7.19 4.52
C ILE A 108 7.34 -7.64 5.97
N ILE A 109 7.08 -6.72 6.90
CA ILE A 109 7.10 -6.98 8.33
C ILE A 109 5.72 -6.71 8.93
N GLU A 110 5.35 -7.47 9.96
CA GLU A 110 4.17 -7.16 10.77
C GLU A 110 4.54 -6.15 11.87
N ILE A 111 3.67 -5.16 12.07
CA ILE A 111 3.80 -4.23 13.19
C ILE A 111 3.13 -4.87 14.41
N VAL A 112 3.90 -5.15 15.45
CA VAL A 112 3.45 -5.80 16.69
C VAL A 112 3.10 -4.77 17.79
N ASP A 113 2.80 -3.54 17.38
CA ASP A 113 2.49 -2.44 18.29
C ASP A 113 0.99 -2.41 18.61
N ARG A 114 0.60 -3.10 19.69
CA ARG A 114 -0.79 -3.24 20.14
C ARG A 114 -1.50 -1.90 20.42
N ALA A 115 -0.74 -0.82 20.65
CA ALA A 115 -1.31 0.51 20.89
C ALA A 115 -1.73 1.23 19.60
N LYS A 116 -1.33 0.71 18.43
CA LYS A 116 -1.48 1.34 17.12
C LYS A 116 -2.43 0.62 16.17
N GLU A 117 -3.05 -0.48 16.58
CA GLU A 117 -3.77 -1.36 15.65
C GLU A 117 -5.18 -0.90 15.21
N PRO A 118 -6.07 -0.30 16.03
CA PRO A 118 -7.46 -0.15 15.57
C PRO A 118 -7.75 1.12 14.75
N TRP A 119 -6.95 2.18 14.86
CA TRP A 119 -7.30 3.52 14.35
C TRP A 119 -6.21 4.21 13.53
N LEU A 120 -5.05 3.57 13.30
CA LEU A 120 -3.92 4.28 12.66
C LEU A 120 -4.22 4.76 11.24
N PHE A 121 -5.10 4.07 10.52
CA PHE A 121 -5.52 4.54 9.20
C PHE A 121 -6.37 5.82 9.30
N ASP A 122 -7.18 5.95 10.36
CA ASP A 122 -8.00 7.13 10.60
C ASP A 122 -7.13 8.37 10.89
N ASP A 123 -5.90 8.20 11.40
CA ASP A 123 -4.94 9.32 11.55
C ASP A 123 -4.44 9.87 10.20
N TYR A 124 -4.53 9.09 9.12
CA TYR A 124 -4.11 9.46 7.76
C TYR A 124 -5.28 9.80 6.84
N VAL A 125 -6.51 9.69 7.33
CA VAL A 125 -7.74 9.99 6.58
C VAL A 125 -8.49 11.11 7.29
N GLN A 126 -8.53 12.29 6.67
CA GLN A 126 -9.46 13.33 7.08
C GLN A 126 -10.88 12.91 6.66
N ARG A 127 -11.62 12.29 7.58
CA ARG A 127 -13.08 12.12 7.43
C ARG A 127 -13.73 13.46 7.78
N VAL A 128 -14.37 14.09 6.78
CA VAL A 128 -15.21 15.28 6.95
C VAL A 128 -16.59 14.87 7.45
#